data_AF-A0A1S2KRI9-F1
#
_entry.id   AF-A0A1S2KRI9-F1
#
_cell.length_a   1.000
_cell.length_b   1.000
_cell.length_c   1.000
_cell.angle_alpha   90.00
_cell.angle_beta   90.00
_cell.angle_gamma   90.00
#
_symmetry.space_group_name_H-M   'P 1'
#
loop_
_entity.id
_entity.type
_entity.pdbx_description
1 polymer ?
#
loop_
_entity_poly.entity_id
_entity_poly.type
_entity_poly.pdbx_seq_one_letter_code
_entity_poly.pdbx_strand_id
1 'polypeptide(L)'
;MISEPELVDENGRPLGQGGGGGDLLDSDAPPAAGSGGPRGRRPWLWALGGAVVASALWAGGLHAYQGRGVDLGGYRVVEDLCEVAELKALETALGPRSGDSPGPGLRHEAVDRLACDVQFGDGRTTFSVQVGYELHKKADPGVEFDAYGIGFWWGNVYDAQPVPGVGERALYAAAMESAALRVLDGQATLELLVSPVYEYDEGETPVEPDTTAMEGIKDFMVEDAKALMAGLRGGG
;
A
#
# COMPACT_ATOMS: atom_id res chain seq x y z
N MET A 1 -47.95 9.20 17.51
CA MET A 1 -48.18 7.80 17.90
C MET A 1 -48.24 6.98 16.62
N ILE A 2 -47.16 6.28 16.29
CA ILE A 2 -47.15 5.26 15.23
C ILE A 2 -46.67 3.99 15.94
N SER A 3 -47.54 2.98 15.95
CA SER A 3 -47.36 1.70 16.64
C SER A 3 -46.47 0.78 15.82
N GLU A 4 -45.59 0.04 16.49
CA GLU A 4 -44.67 -0.94 15.90
C GLU A 4 -45.43 -2.19 15.40
N PRO A 5 -45.02 -2.82 14.28
CA PRO A 5 -45.68 -4.01 13.75
C PRO A 5 -45.17 -5.29 14.42
N GLU A 6 -46.10 -6.13 14.91
CA GLU A 6 -45.84 -7.46 15.44
C GLU A 6 -45.42 -8.43 14.32
N LEU A 7 -44.28 -9.12 14.49
CA LEU A 7 -43.79 -10.14 13.55
C LEU A 7 -44.60 -11.43 13.73
N VAL A 8 -45.40 -11.78 12.72
CA VAL A 8 -46.18 -13.02 12.63
C VAL A 8 -45.58 -13.97 11.59
N ASP A 9 -45.79 -15.26 11.77
CA ASP A 9 -45.42 -16.27 10.77
C ASP A 9 -46.39 -16.30 9.56
N GLU A 10 -46.11 -17.15 8.57
CA GLU A 10 -46.91 -17.29 7.34
C GLU A 10 -48.37 -17.73 7.57
N ASN A 11 -48.72 -18.14 8.79
CA ASN A 11 -50.06 -18.52 9.20
C ASN A 11 -50.67 -17.54 10.22
N GLY A 12 -50.05 -16.37 10.42
CA GLY A 12 -50.58 -15.27 11.22
C GLY A 12 -50.48 -15.46 12.74
N ARG A 13 -49.56 -16.28 13.24
CA ARG A 13 -49.39 -16.51 14.69
C ARG A 13 -48.22 -15.70 15.27
N PRO A 14 -48.37 -15.09 16.46
CA PRO A 14 -47.30 -14.35 17.11
C PRO A 14 -46.19 -15.30 17.57
N LEU A 15 -44.94 -14.96 17.26
CA LEU A 15 -43.78 -15.79 17.56
C LEU A 15 -43.41 -15.70 19.03
N GLY A 16 -43.92 -16.65 19.82
CA GLY A 16 -43.42 -16.95 21.15
C GLY A 16 -44.52 -17.06 22.18
N GLN A 17 -45.06 -18.26 22.36
CA GLN A 17 -45.48 -18.86 23.64
C GLN A 17 -46.41 -20.06 23.38
N GLY A 18 -46.11 -21.20 23.98
CA GLY A 18 -47.12 -22.23 24.29
C GLY A 18 -46.93 -23.56 23.56
N GLY A 19 -46.41 -24.55 24.28
CA GLY A 19 -46.39 -25.93 23.84
C GLY A 19 -47.73 -26.65 24.06
N GLY A 20 -47.77 -27.90 23.58
CA GLY A 20 -48.57 -28.96 24.19
C GLY A 20 -49.62 -29.62 23.30
N GLY A 21 -49.31 -30.84 22.85
CA GLY A 21 -50.28 -31.95 22.80
C GLY A 21 -50.83 -32.34 21.43
N GLY A 22 -50.48 -33.55 20.97
CA GLY A 22 -51.11 -34.21 19.83
C GLY A 22 -50.36 -35.45 19.35
N ASP A 23 -50.57 -36.56 20.05
CA ASP A 23 -50.08 -37.92 19.80
C ASP A 23 -50.32 -38.47 18.37
N LEU A 24 -49.39 -39.32 17.90
CA LEU A 24 -49.59 -40.71 17.42
C LEU A 24 -48.56 -41.12 16.33
N LEU A 25 -47.58 -41.91 16.78
CA LEU A 25 -46.99 -43.11 16.15
C LEU A 25 -47.20 -43.32 14.64
N ASP A 26 -46.12 -43.37 13.84
CA ASP A 26 -45.65 -44.59 13.14
C ASP A 26 -44.37 -44.33 12.30
N SER A 27 -43.64 -45.41 11.98
CA SER A 27 -42.42 -45.55 11.17
C SER A 27 -41.07 -45.59 11.91
N ASP A 28 -40.89 -46.72 12.59
CA ASP A 28 -39.86 -47.72 12.33
C ASP A 28 -38.40 -47.30 12.03
N ALA A 29 -37.56 -47.75 12.98
CA ALA A 29 -36.22 -48.30 12.84
C ALA A 29 -35.00 -47.35 12.72
N PRO A 30 -34.26 -47.12 13.84
CA PRO A 30 -32.82 -46.91 13.73
C PRO A 30 -32.15 -48.20 13.23
N PRO A 31 -31.16 -48.14 12.32
CA PRO A 31 -30.41 -49.35 11.96
C PRO A 31 -29.77 -49.93 13.22
N ALA A 32 -30.09 -51.20 13.43
CA ALA A 32 -29.65 -51.98 14.57
C ALA A 32 -28.16 -51.82 14.81
N ALA A 33 -27.82 -51.55 16.07
CA ALA A 33 -26.49 -51.70 16.60
C ALA A 33 -26.01 -53.14 16.35
N GLY A 34 -25.19 -53.32 15.31
CA GLY A 34 -24.46 -54.54 15.06
C GLY A 34 -23.39 -54.71 16.15
N SER A 35 -23.69 -55.54 17.13
CA SER A 35 -22.76 -56.01 18.14
C SER A 35 -21.80 -57.05 17.54
N GLY A 36 -20.59 -56.62 17.21
CA GLY A 36 -19.43 -57.48 16.94
C GLY A 36 -18.16 -56.82 17.49
N GLY A 37 -17.68 -57.24 18.67
CA GLY A 37 -16.51 -56.66 19.35
C GLY A 37 -15.15 -57.02 18.73
N PRO A 38 -13.99 -56.66 19.34
CA PRO A 38 -13.77 -55.89 20.56
C PRO A 38 -12.91 -54.62 20.35
N ARG A 39 -13.14 -53.61 21.20
CA ARG A 39 -12.16 -52.70 21.86
C ARG A 39 -12.87 -51.39 22.18
N GLY A 40 -12.78 -50.94 23.43
CA GLY A 40 -13.25 -49.63 23.88
C GLY A 40 -12.55 -48.51 23.13
N ARG A 41 -13.11 -48.12 21.98
CA ARG A 41 -12.58 -47.06 21.14
C ARG A 41 -13.21 -45.77 21.60
N ARG A 42 -12.50 -45.06 22.48
CA ARG A 42 -12.83 -43.71 22.95
C ARG A 42 -12.87 -42.78 21.73
N PRO A 43 -14.04 -42.41 21.19
CA PRO A 43 -14.13 -41.61 19.95
C PRO A 43 -13.49 -40.23 20.13
N TRP A 44 -13.43 -39.74 21.38
CA TRP A 44 -12.70 -38.53 21.73
C TRP A 44 -11.21 -38.59 21.37
N LEU A 45 -10.56 -39.77 21.46
CA LEU A 45 -9.14 -39.88 21.12
C LEU A 45 -8.88 -39.61 19.63
N TRP A 46 -9.83 -39.98 18.76
CA TRP A 46 -9.78 -39.65 17.35
C TRP A 46 -10.02 -38.16 17.10
N ALA A 47 -10.97 -37.55 17.81
CA ALA A 47 -11.19 -36.11 17.74
C ALA A 47 -9.98 -35.30 18.22
N LEU A 48 -9.35 -35.73 19.31
CA LEU A 48 -8.17 -35.08 19.89
C LEU A 48 -6.94 -35.29 19.00
N GLY A 49 -6.77 -36.48 18.42
CA GLY A 49 -5.76 -36.73 17.39
C GLY A 49 -5.96 -35.85 16.15
N GLY A 50 -7.19 -35.71 15.68
CA GLY A 50 -7.54 -34.82 14.56
C GLY A 50 -7.24 -33.35 14.88
N ALA A 51 -7.58 -32.88 16.08
CA ALA A 51 -7.27 -31.53 16.55
C ALA A 51 -5.75 -31.28 16.59
N VAL A 52 -4.96 -32.20 17.15
CA VAL A 52 -3.50 -32.08 17.22
C VAL A 52 -2.88 -32.04 15.82
N VAL A 53 -3.31 -32.92 14.91
CA VAL A 53 -2.82 -32.92 13.52
C VAL A 53 -3.18 -31.63 12.81
N ALA A 54 -4.43 -31.17 12.94
CA ALA A 54 -4.86 -29.89 12.36
C ALA A 54 -4.03 -28.72 12.91
N SER A 55 -3.82 -28.64 14.23
CA SER A 55 -2.98 -27.62 14.85
C SER A 55 -1.54 -27.66 14.37
N ALA A 56 -0.96 -28.86 14.23
CA ALA A 56 0.39 -29.04 13.70
C ALA A 56 0.50 -28.58 12.24
N LEU A 57 -0.50 -28.88 11.41
CA LEU A 57 -0.55 -28.43 10.01
C LEU A 57 -0.68 -26.91 9.90
N TRP A 58 -1.55 -26.28 10.71
CA TRP A 58 -1.68 -24.82 10.74
C TRP A 58 -0.40 -24.14 11.25
N ALA A 59 0.20 -24.66 12.32
CA ALA A 59 1.46 -24.13 12.86
C ALA A 59 2.61 -24.29 11.87
N GLY A 60 2.74 -25.46 11.24
CA GLY A 60 3.76 -25.72 10.22
C GLY A 60 3.57 -24.86 8.98
N GLY A 61 2.32 -24.70 8.52
CA GLY A 61 1.98 -23.83 7.38
C GLY A 61 2.31 -22.36 7.67
N LEU A 62 1.92 -21.86 8.85
CA LEU A 62 2.21 -20.48 9.25
C LEU A 62 3.72 -20.23 9.39
N HIS A 63 4.46 -21.18 9.96
CA HIS A 63 5.91 -21.07 10.10
C HIS A 63 6.62 -21.05 8.74
N ALA A 64 6.20 -21.92 7.80
CA ALA A 64 6.74 -21.94 6.45
C ALA A 64 6.40 -20.66 5.65
N TYR A 65 5.25 -20.05 5.92
CA TYR A 65 4.84 -18.79 5.29
C TYR A 65 5.66 -17.61 5.81
N GLN A 66 5.87 -17.49 7.12
CA GLN A 66 6.64 -16.41 7.73
C GLN A 66 8.14 -16.43 7.37
N GLY A 67 8.69 -17.59 6.99
CA GLY A 67 10.10 -17.75 6.64
C GLY A 67 10.47 -17.36 5.21
N ARG A 68 9.50 -17.08 4.33
CA ARG A 68 9.79 -16.62 2.97
C ARG A 68 9.89 -15.09 2.97
N GLY A 69 11.10 -14.56 2.80
CA GLY A 69 11.29 -13.14 2.50
C GLY A 69 10.57 -12.76 1.20
N VAL A 70 10.11 -11.52 1.11
CA VAL A 70 9.48 -11.01 -0.10
C VAL A 70 10.58 -10.78 -1.15
N ASP A 71 10.31 -11.11 -2.41
CA ASP A 71 11.21 -10.77 -3.50
C ASP A 71 11.21 -9.25 -3.69
N LEU A 72 12.36 -8.62 -3.40
CA LEU A 72 12.53 -7.18 -3.54
C LEU A 72 12.73 -6.75 -5.00
N GLY A 73 12.73 -7.67 -5.97
CA GLY A 73 12.91 -7.34 -7.38
C GLY A 73 14.30 -6.74 -7.69
N GLY A 74 15.30 -7.03 -6.86
CA GLY A 74 16.64 -6.44 -6.97
C GLY A 74 16.77 -5.01 -6.44
N TYR A 75 15.69 -4.43 -5.89
CA TYR A 75 15.77 -3.17 -5.17
C TYR A 75 16.54 -3.32 -3.87
N ARG A 76 17.34 -2.31 -3.55
CA ARG A 76 18.15 -2.26 -2.33
C ARG A 76 17.83 -1.03 -1.51
N VAL A 77 18.23 -1.09 -0.26
CA VAL A 77 18.25 0.08 0.60
C VAL A 77 19.58 0.80 0.37
N VAL A 78 19.52 2.10 0.11
CA VAL A 78 20.70 2.96 -0.04
C VAL A 78 20.93 3.77 1.23
N GLU A 79 22.17 4.11 1.54
CA GLU A 79 22.48 4.93 2.72
C GLU A 79 21.97 6.37 2.54
N ASP A 80 22.24 6.92 1.37
CA ASP A 80 21.79 8.25 0.96
C ASP A 80 21.00 8.16 -0.36
N LEU A 81 19.78 8.70 -0.36
CA LEU A 81 18.95 8.77 -1.55
C LEU A 81 19.37 9.93 -2.46
N CYS A 82 19.92 11.01 -1.90
CA CYS A 82 20.36 12.19 -2.65
C CYS A 82 21.55 11.85 -3.58
N GLU A 83 22.44 10.94 -3.17
CA GLU A 83 23.55 10.47 -4.00
C GLU A 83 23.10 9.73 -5.26
N VAL A 84 21.94 9.08 -5.22
CA VAL A 84 21.39 8.32 -6.36
C VAL A 84 20.41 9.18 -7.18
N ALA A 85 19.78 10.16 -6.56
CA ALA A 85 18.84 11.09 -7.18
C ALA A 85 19.56 12.21 -7.95
N GLU A 86 20.17 11.84 -9.09
CA GLU A 86 20.83 12.81 -9.97
C GLU A 86 19.86 13.81 -10.60
N LEU A 87 18.66 13.34 -10.99
CA LEU A 87 17.55 14.16 -11.52
C LEU A 87 17.94 15.05 -12.72
N LYS A 88 18.65 14.47 -13.70
CA LYS A 88 19.22 15.18 -14.85
C LYS A 88 18.17 15.72 -15.83
N ALA A 89 17.05 15.02 -15.98
CA ALA A 89 15.98 15.47 -16.85
C ALA A 89 15.32 16.72 -16.25
N LEU A 90 15.03 16.70 -14.95
CA LEU A 90 14.50 17.85 -14.22
C LEU A 90 15.49 19.01 -14.17
N GLU A 91 16.80 18.77 -14.08
CA GLU A 91 17.81 19.83 -14.20
C GLU A 91 17.72 20.58 -15.55
N THR A 92 17.36 19.87 -16.62
CA THR A 92 17.18 20.50 -17.95
C THR A 92 15.94 21.41 -17.99
N ALA A 93 14.89 21.08 -17.24
CA ALA A 93 13.64 21.83 -17.22
C ALA A 93 13.62 22.96 -16.18
N LEU A 94 14.16 22.69 -14.99
CA LEU A 94 14.10 23.58 -13.81
C LEU A 94 15.35 24.44 -13.63
N GLY A 95 16.39 24.19 -14.44
CA GLY A 95 17.69 24.86 -14.33
C GLY A 95 18.68 24.09 -13.46
N PRO A 96 19.87 24.67 -13.19
CA PRO A 96 20.97 23.97 -12.54
C PRO A 96 20.59 23.54 -11.12
N ARG A 97 21.08 22.37 -10.69
CA ARG A 97 20.98 21.93 -9.29
C ARG A 97 21.74 22.90 -8.39
N SER A 98 21.04 23.49 -7.42
CA SER A 98 21.59 24.49 -6.51
C SER A 98 21.97 23.92 -5.14
N GLY A 99 21.36 22.79 -4.75
CA GLY A 99 21.69 22.06 -3.53
C GLY A 99 20.81 20.85 -3.31
N ASP A 100 21.11 20.08 -2.27
CA ASP A 100 20.25 19.00 -1.79
C ASP A 100 20.44 18.77 -0.30
N SER A 101 19.46 18.10 0.30
CA SER A 101 19.51 17.69 1.70
C SER A 101 18.74 16.40 1.93
N PRO A 102 19.22 15.51 2.81
CA PRO A 102 18.49 14.31 3.17
C PRO A 102 17.22 14.67 3.94
N GLY A 103 16.10 14.08 3.55
CA GLY A 103 14.82 14.21 4.24
C GLY A 103 14.64 13.21 5.39
N PRO A 104 13.49 13.23 6.07
CA PRO A 104 13.19 12.26 7.13
C PRO A 104 13.12 10.83 6.57
N GLY A 105 13.97 9.94 7.11
CA GLY A 105 13.99 8.51 6.79
C GLY A 105 13.48 7.63 7.92
N LEU A 106 13.09 6.39 7.58
CA LEU A 106 12.74 5.33 8.53
C LEU A 106 13.45 4.04 8.09
N ARG A 107 14.12 3.38 9.03
CA ARG A 107 14.60 2.00 8.85
C ARG A 107 13.79 1.08 9.73
N HIS A 108 13.08 0.14 9.14
CA HIS A 108 12.25 -0.81 9.88
C HIS A 108 12.30 -2.17 9.22
N GLU A 109 12.14 -3.25 9.99
CA GLU A 109 12.20 -4.62 9.43
C GLU A 109 11.14 -4.91 8.35
N ALA A 110 10.05 -4.16 8.33
CA ALA A 110 8.95 -4.32 7.37
C ALA A 110 9.05 -3.38 6.16
N VAL A 111 9.61 -2.18 6.34
CA VAL A 111 9.69 -1.13 5.33
C VAL A 111 10.87 -0.23 5.63
N ASP A 112 11.62 0.15 4.60
CA ASP A 112 12.55 1.27 4.69
C ASP A 112 11.99 2.44 3.89
N ARG A 113 12.10 3.64 4.45
CA ARG A 113 11.68 4.90 3.85
C ARG A 113 12.86 5.83 3.81
N LEU A 114 13.12 6.41 2.65
CA LEU A 114 14.19 7.36 2.41
C LEU A 114 13.59 8.57 1.71
N ALA A 115 14.14 9.74 2.02
CA ALA A 115 13.70 10.99 1.44
C ALA A 115 14.92 11.84 1.07
N CYS A 116 14.81 12.59 -0.01
CA CYS A 116 15.78 13.61 -0.41
C CYS A 116 15.03 14.85 -0.90
N ASP A 117 15.46 16.02 -0.47
CA ASP A 117 15.02 17.30 -1.04
C ASP A 117 16.13 17.85 -1.93
N VAL A 118 15.81 18.13 -3.19
CA VAL A 118 16.75 18.69 -4.17
C VAL A 118 16.25 20.04 -4.62
N GLN A 119 17.12 21.04 -4.63
CA GLN A 119 16.82 22.38 -5.11
C GLN A 119 17.39 22.62 -6.50
N PHE A 120 16.61 23.28 -7.35
CA PHE A 120 16.99 23.70 -8.69
C PHE A 120 16.72 25.19 -8.89
N GLY A 121 17.53 25.82 -9.73
CA GLY A 121 17.35 27.20 -10.16
C GLY A 121 18.60 28.05 -10.03
N ASP A 122 18.53 29.28 -10.57
CA ASP A 122 19.63 30.25 -10.61
C ASP A 122 19.54 31.32 -9.50
N GLY A 123 18.66 31.10 -8.51
CA GLY A 123 18.39 32.01 -7.39
C GLY A 123 17.29 33.05 -7.64
N ARG A 124 16.80 33.22 -8.88
CA ARG A 124 15.62 34.06 -9.17
C ARG A 124 14.30 33.30 -9.18
N THR A 125 14.37 32.01 -9.47
CA THR A 125 13.26 31.07 -9.36
C THR A 125 13.84 29.77 -8.83
N THR A 126 13.34 29.34 -7.68
CA THR A 126 13.81 28.14 -6.99
C THR A 126 12.71 27.10 -7.01
N PHE A 127 13.04 25.89 -7.43
CA PHE A 127 12.16 24.73 -7.34
C PHE A 127 12.75 23.73 -6.35
N SER A 128 11.89 23.14 -5.51
CA SER A 128 12.22 21.98 -4.69
C SER A 128 11.61 20.75 -5.32
N VAL A 129 12.41 19.69 -5.39
CA VAL A 129 12.01 18.35 -5.78
C VAL A 129 12.21 17.43 -4.60
N GLN A 130 11.10 17.00 -4.00
CA GLN A 130 11.10 16.01 -2.94
C GLN A 130 11.02 14.61 -3.56
N VAL A 131 12.03 13.81 -3.29
CA VAL A 131 12.16 12.41 -3.71
C VAL A 131 11.87 11.53 -2.50
N GLY A 132 10.81 10.74 -2.56
CA GLY A 132 10.49 9.71 -1.58
C GLY A 132 10.70 8.32 -2.17
N TYR A 133 11.35 7.44 -1.41
CA TYR A 133 11.53 6.03 -1.78
C TYR A 133 11.14 5.13 -0.62
N GLU A 134 10.23 4.19 -0.87
CA GLU A 134 9.85 3.16 0.09
C GLU A 134 10.17 1.78 -0.46
N LEU A 135 10.90 0.98 0.31
CA LEU A 135 11.17 -0.42 0.01
C LEU A 135 10.44 -1.30 1.00
N HIS A 136 9.43 -2.01 0.52
CA HIS A 136 8.61 -2.90 1.33
C HIS A 136 9.24 -4.28 1.41
N LYS A 137 9.57 -4.74 2.63
CA LYS A 137 10.33 -5.98 2.85
C LYS A 137 9.45 -7.15 3.29
N LYS A 138 8.23 -6.87 3.75
CA LYS A 138 7.30 -7.87 4.31
C LYS A 138 5.90 -7.85 3.71
N ALA A 139 5.44 -6.73 3.14
CA ALA A 139 4.06 -6.57 2.68
C ALA A 139 4.06 -5.96 1.27
N ASP A 140 3.19 -6.48 0.40
CA ASP A 140 3.05 -5.97 -0.96
C ASP A 140 2.42 -4.57 -0.95
N PRO A 141 3.12 -3.50 -1.38
CA PRO A 141 2.57 -2.15 -1.45
C PRO A 141 1.46 -2.01 -2.50
N GLY A 142 1.36 -2.96 -3.44
CA GLY A 142 0.44 -2.88 -4.55
C GLY A 142 -1.03 -2.84 -4.15
N VAL A 143 -1.40 -3.42 -3.00
CA VAL A 143 -2.78 -3.44 -2.51
C VAL A 143 -3.24 -2.08 -1.98
N GLU A 144 -2.31 -1.20 -1.59
CA GLU A 144 -2.60 0.13 -1.04
C GLU A 144 -2.27 1.26 -2.02
N PHE A 145 -1.51 0.97 -3.08
CA PHE A 145 -1.01 1.99 -4.01
C PHE A 145 -2.13 2.87 -4.59
N ASP A 146 -3.16 2.26 -5.17
CA ASP A 146 -4.29 2.98 -5.76
C ASP A 146 -5.18 3.63 -4.68
N ALA A 147 -5.19 3.08 -3.46
CA ALA A 147 -5.99 3.58 -2.35
C ALA A 147 -5.45 4.90 -1.79
N TYR A 148 -4.13 5.10 -1.82
CA TYR A 148 -3.49 6.35 -1.39
C TYR A 148 -3.30 7.36 -2.52
N GLY A 149 -3.36 6.94 -3.79
CA GLY A 149 -3.10 7.85 -4.93
C GLY A 149 -1.69 8.42 -4.86
N ILE A 150 -1.53 9.75 -4.89
CA ILE A 150 -0.25 10.43 -4.63
C ILE A 150 -0.26 10.99 -3.21
N GLY A 151 0.61 10.50 -2.33
CA GLY A 151 0.30 10.56 -0.89
C GLY A 151 1.46 10.88 0.04
N PHE A 152 2.72 10.70 -0.36
CA PHE A 152 3.83 10.83 0.56
C PHE A 152 3.99 12.26 1.07
N TRP A 153 3.89 13.25 0.18
CA TRP A 153 4.07 14.66 0.52
C TRP A 153 2.81 15.53 0.31
N TRP A 154 1.89 15.07 -0.55
CA TRP A 154 0.80 15.91 -1.07
C TRP A 154 -0.59 15.58 -0.51
N GLY A 155 -0.68 14.74 0.53
CA GLY A 155 -1.92 14.56 1.29
C GLY A 155 -3.00 13.69 0.64
N ASN A 156 -2.61 12.78 -0.26
CA ASN A 156 -3.46 11.86 -1.04
C ASN A 156 -4.30 12.58 -2.10
N VAL A 157 -3.74 12.75 -3.30
CA VAL A 157 -4.46 13.21 -4.50
C VAL A 157 -5.05 12.01 -5.23
N TYR A 158 -6.39 11.92 -5.22
CA TYR A 158 -7.13 10.78 -5.78
C TYR A 158 -7.44 10.90 -7.28
N ASP A 159 -7.42 12.12 -7.85
CA ASP A 159 -7.67 12.36 -9.29
C ASP A 159 -6.40 12.25 -10.15
N ALA A 160 -5.43 11.45 -9.71
CA ALA A 160 -4.18 11.26 -10.43
C ALA A 160 -4.40 10.42 -11.71
N GLN A 161 -3.73 10.81 -12.79
CA GLN A 161 -3.81 10.14 -14.08
C GLN A 161 -2.77 9.02 -14.17
N PRO A 162 -3.12 7.83 -14.72
CA PRO A 162 -2.16 6.77 -14.91
C PRO A 162 -1.09 7.18 -15.94
N VAL A 163 0.14 6.77 -15.69
CA VAL A 163 1.28 6.98 -16.59
C VAL A 163 1.82 5.63 -17.06
N PRO A 164 1.57 5.22 -18.32
CA PRO A 164 2.05 3.94 -18.81
C PRO A 164 3.56 3.95 -19.05
N GLY A 165 4.19 2.78 -18.95
CA GLY A 165 5.59 2.58 -19.32
C GLY A 165 6.62 3.04 -18.28
N VAL A 166 6.21 3.18 -17.02
CA VAL A 166 7.07 3.48 -15.86
C VAL A 166 6.67 2.55 -14.71
N GLY A 167 7.61 1.72 -14.25
CA GLY A 167 7.31 0.67 -13.28
C GLY A 167 6.18 -0.27 -13.73
N GLU A 168 5.53 -0.90 -12.76
CA GLU A 168 4.30 -1.68 -12.99
C GLU A 168 3.08 -0.76 -13.08
N ARG A 169 3.04 0.25 -12.22
CA ARG A 169 1.99 1.28 -12.18
C ARG A 169 2.61 2.62 -11.84
N ALA A 170 2.11 3.69 -12.45
CA ALA A 170 2.49 5.04 -12.09
C ALA A 170 1.28 5.99 -12.19
N LEU A 171 1.27 6.98 -11.31
CA LEU A 171 0.22 7.99 -11.17
C LEU A 171 0.85 9.37 -11.21
N TYR A 172 0.26 10.28 -11.97
CA TYR A 172 0.69 11.66 -12.08
C TYR A 172 -0.45 12.62 -11.77
N ALA A 173 -0.18 13.64 -10.97
CA ALA A 173 -1.09 14.75 -10.78
C ALA A 173 -0.32 16.06 -10.87
N ALA A 174 -0.98 17.09 -11.37
CA ALA A 174 -0.51 18.46 -11.31
C ALA A 174 -1.64 19.33 -10.77
N ALA A 175 -1.31 20.21 -9.85
CA ALA A 175 -2.26 21.11 -9.22
C ALA A 175 -1.53 22.40 -8.87
N MET A 176 -2.14 23.53 -9.22
CA MET A 176 -1.53 24.85 -9.08
C MET A 176 -0.14 24.89 -9.76
N GLU A 177 0.91 25.16 -9.00
CA GLU A 177 2.29 25.26 -9.48
C GLU A 177 3.13 24.04 -9.09
N SER A 178 2.49 22.93 -8.72
CA SER A 178 3.18 21.71 -8.29
C SER A 178 2.74 20.52 -9.12
N ALA A 179 3.65 19.55 -9.24
CA ALA A 179 3.43 18.31 -9.96
C ALA A 179 4.01 17.16 -9.16
N ALA A 180 3.32 16.03 -9.16
CA ALA A 180 3.76 14.84 -8.47
C ALA A 180 3.63 13.61 -9.37
N LEU A 181 4.60 12.71 -9.26
CA LEU A 181 4.64 11.41 -9.91
C LEU A 181 4.92 10.35 -8.85
N ARG A 182 4.02 9.38 -8.73
CA ARG A 182 4.21 8.21 -7.88
C ARG A 182 4.32 6.97 -8.74
N VAL A 183 5.30 6.12 -8.48
CA VAL A 183 5.60 4.89 -9.22
C VAL A 183 5.62 3.72 -8.25
N LEU A 184 5.02 2.61 -8.66
CA LEU A 184 5.12 1.30 -8.03
C LEU A 184 5.83 0.35 -8.99
N ASP A 185 6.79 -0.39 -8.47
CA ASP A 185 7.49 -1.42 -9.21
C ASP A 185 7.93 -2.55 -8.27
N GLY A 186 7.22 -3.67 -8.30
CA GLY A 186 7.37 -4.75 -7.32
C GLY A 186 7.18 -4.27 -5.88
N GLN A 187 8.24 -4.33 -5.09
CA GLN A 187 8.24 -3.93 -3.67
C GLN A 187 8.70 -2.49 -3.42
N ALA A 188 9.05 -1.76 -4.47
CA ALA A 188 9.51 -0.39 -4.38
C ALA A 188 8.39 0.58 -4.77
N THR A 189 8.21 1.63 -3.97
CA THR A 189 7.48 2.83 -4.39
C THR A 189 8.41 4.03 -4.44
N LEU A 190 8.26 4.84 -5.48
CA LEU A 190 8.99 6.10 -5.66
C LEU A 190 7.97 7.22 -5.81
N GLU A 191 8.17 8.34 -5.12
CA GLU A 191 7.39 9.56 -5.30
C GLU A 191 8.33 10.73 -5.60
N LEU A 192 8.04 11.48 -6.66
CA LEU A 192 8.66 12.76 -6.96
C LEU A 192 7.59 13.83 -6.81
N LEU A 193 7.84 14.85 -5.99
CA LEU A 193 7.01 16.05 -5.89
C LEU A 193 7.87 17.26 -6.26
N VAL A 194 7.46 17.97 -7.30
CA VAL A 194 8.05 19.24 -7.74
C VAL A 194 7.15 20.37 -7.28
N SER A 195 7.71 21.35 -6.60
CA SER A 195 7.01 22.56 -6.17
C SER A 195 7.94 23.77 -6.17
N PRO A 196 7.45 24.98 -6.48
CA PRO A 196 8.24 26.19 -6.33
C PRO A 196 8.52 26.45 -4.84
N VAL A 197 9.68 27.03 -4.59
CA VAL A 197 10.06 27.57 -3.28
C VAL A 197 9.92 29.08 -3.34
N TYR A 198 9.07 29.63 -2.47
CA TYR A 198 8.93 31.07 -2.30
C TYR A 198 9.85 31.52 -1.17
N GLU A 199 10.91 32.25 -1.50
CA GLU A 199 11.68 33.00 -0.51
C GLU A 199 10.92 34.30 -0.19
N TYR A 200 10.52 34.46 1.07
CA TYR A 200 9.88 35.67 1.56
C TYR A 200 10.92 36.52 2.29
N ASP A 201 11.53 37.49 1.61
CA ASP A 201 12.29 38.53 2.28
C ASP A 201 11.32 39.55 2.92
N GLU A 202 11.51 39.85 4.21
CA GLU A 202 10.68 40.82 4.93
C GLU A 202 10.73 42.20 4.25
N GLY A 203 9.66 42.56 3.54
CA GLY A 203 9.49 43.88 2.92
C GLY A 203 9.65 43.92 1.39
N GLU A 204 9.98 42.80 0.74
CA GLU A 204 9.99 42.69 -0.72
C GLU A 204 8.78 41.91 -1.24
N THR A 205 8.33 42.23 -2.46
CA THR A 205 7.27 41.47 -3.13
C THR A 205 7.81 40.10 -3.53
N PRO A 206 7.13 38.99 -3.20
CA PRO A 206 7.54 37.66 -3.62
C PRO A 206 7.76 37.64 -5.14
N VAL A 207 8.91 37.13 -5.58
CA VAL A 207 9.11 36.85 -7.01
C VAL A 207 8.24 35.64 -7.34
N GLU A 208 7.21 35.84 -8.16
CA GLU A 208 6.43 34.72 -8.67
C GLU A 208 7.36 33.81 -9.50
N PRO A 209 7.42 32.51 -9.20
CA PRO A 209 8.24 31.58 -9.95
C PRO A 209 7.75 31.52 -11.40
N ASP A 210 8.68 31.40 -12.34
CA ASP A 210 8.33 31.18 -13.74
C ASP A 210 7.68 29.79 -13.91
N THR A 211 6.36 29.77 -13.94
CA THR A 211 5.57 28.53 -14.07
C THR A 211 5.69 27.89 -15.45
N THR A 212 6.32 28.53 -16.44
CA THR A 212 6.59 27.89 -17.74
C THR A 212 7.53 26.70 -17.60
N ALA A 213 8.39 26.67 -16.56
CA ALA A 213 9.22 25.52 -16.23
C ALA A 213 8.41 24.27 -15.85
N MET A 214 7.14 24.43 -15.46
CA MET A 214 6.23 23.33 -15.14
C MET A 214 5.50 22.78 -16.39
N GLU A 215 5.58 23.47 -17.54
CA GLU A 215 4.99 22.99 -18.78
C GLU A 215 5.77 21.76 -19.29
N GLY A 216 5.07 20.63 -19.45
CA GLY A 216 5.71 19.38 -19.88
C GLY A 216 6.58 18.70 -18.81
N ILE A 217 6.58 19.19 -17.56
CA ILE A 217 7.41 18.65 -16.47
C ILE A 217 7.23 17.14 -16.25
N LYS A 218 6.02 16.63 -16.55
CA LYS A 218 5.68 15.21 -16.49
C LYS A 218 6.70 14.32 -17.21
N ASP A 219 7.13 14.69 -18.41
CA ASP A 219 8.01 13.84 -19.21
C ASP A 219 9.42 13.77 -18.60
N PHE A 220 9.91 14.88 -18.07
CA PHE A 220 11.16 14.94 -17.31
C PHE A 220 11.08 14.12 -16.01
N MET A 221 9.98 14.24 -15.25
CA MET A 221 9.75 13.43 -14.05
C MET A 221 9.73 11.92 -14.37
N VAL A 222 9.12 11.54 -15.49
CA VAL A 222 9.08 10.15 -15.96
C VAL A 222 10.47 9.62 -16.31
N GLU A 223 11.28 10.41 -16.99
CA GLU A 223 12.64 10.05 -17.34
C GLU A 223 13.51 9.86 -16.10
N ASP A 224 13.49 10.82 -15.17
CA ASP A 224 14.26 10.75 -13.94
C ASP A 224 13.77 9.63 -13.01
N ALA A 225 12.45 9.39 -12.93
CA ALA A 225 11.92 8.26 -12.16
C ALA A 225 12.45 6.92 -12.69
N LYS A 226 12.54 6.74 -14.01
CA LYS A 226 13.14 5.52 -14.60
C LYS A 226 14.62 5.40 -14.27
N ALA A 227 15.37 6.48 -14.41
CA ALA A 227 16.81 6.49 -14.13
C ALA A 227 17.08 6.18 -12.64
N LEU A 228 16.34 6.82 -11.74
CA LEU A 228 16.45 6.60 -10.30
C LEU A 228 16.06 5.17 -9.91
N MET A 229 14.93 4.67 -10.41
CA MET A 229 14.52 3.27 -10.16
C MET A 229 15.56 2.27 -10.66
N ALA A 230 16.21 2.54 -11.80
CA ALA A 230 17.31 1.71 -12.29
C ALA A 230 18.54 1.78 -11.36
N GLY A 231 18.93 2.95 -10.86
CA GLY A 231 20.05 3.10 -9.91
C GLY A 231 19.80 2.42 -8.54
N LEU A 232 18.52 2.34 -8.14
CA LEU A 232 18.09 1.65 -6.93
C LEU A 232 18.04 0.12 -7.10
N ARG A 233 17.99 -0.39 -8.34
CA ARG A 233 18.13 -1.82 -8.64
C ARG A 233 19.61 -2.17 -8.80
N GLY A 234 20.23 -2.68 -7.73
CA GLY A 234 21.54 -3.36 -7.79
C GLY A 234 22.65 -2.68 -8.61
N GLY A 235 22.99 -1.42 -8.28
CA GLY A 235 24.28 -0.84 -8.65
C GLY A 235 25.33 -1.17 -7.59
N GLY A 236 25.99 -2.32 -7.73
CA GLY A 236 27.05 -2.82 -6.84
C GLY A 236 27.11 -4.34 -6.78
#